data_AF-A0A261BIA0-F1
#
_entry.id   AF-A0A261BIA0-F1
#
_cell.length_a   1.000
_cell.length_b   1.000
_cell.length_c   1.000
_cell.angle_alpha   90.00
_cell.angle_beta   90.00
_cell.angle_gamma   90.00
#
_symmetry.space_group_name_H-M   'P 1'
#
loop_
_entity.id
_entity.type
_entity.pdbx_description
1 polymer ?
#
loop_
_entity_poly.entity_id
_entity_poly.type
_entity_poly.pdbx_seq_one_letter_code
_entity_poly.pdbx_strand_id
1 'polypeptide(L)'
;MKMQLRLVFLLTVSVSVGYTATADLTPEDRQTTEDEFNKVRLAYAKVIQIGNMHELKYDMSLEKKAKSMSSCNLVNGDGYMHFYLEPGRDPKTISPTEYKPVFEPLQTKVGCAIIQDNCDKQGMKAGDFLCLIGPHSSYSVLKKGQPGLQCPGAKNADGLCTSGDSGSGDAAKSGTDVSYLGSLEIRKR
;
A
#
# COMPACT_ATOMS: atom_id res chain seq x y z
N MET A 1 10.03 44.49 -60.44
CA MET A 1 9.41 43.73 -59.33
C MET A 1 9.01 42.35 -59.84
N LYS A 2 9.62 41.27 -59.32
CA LYS A 2 9.16 39.88 -59.46
C LYS A 2 9.69 39.12 -58.25
N MET A 3 8.84 38.98 -57.25
CA MET A 3 9.15 38.36 -55.96
C MET A 3 9.00 36.84 -56.11
N GLN A 4 10.13 36.13 -56.16
CA GLN A 4 10.13 34.66 -56.20
C GLN A 4 9.92 34.13 -54.77
N LEU A 5 8.71 33.65 -54.50
CA LEU A 5 8.33 33.01 -53.24
C LEU A 5 8.96 31.61 -53.19
N ARG A 6 10.09 31.47 -52.49
CA ARG A 6 10.70 30.17 -52.22
C ARG A 6 9.99 29.51 -51.05
N LEU A 7 9.09 28.56 -51.34
CA LEU A 7 8.57 27.63 -50.33
C LEU A 7 9.70 26.69 -49.90
N VAL A 8 10.20 26.88 -48.68
CA VAL A 8 11.10 25.92 -48.01
C VAL A 8 10.23 25.05 -47.11
N PHE A 9 9.97 23.81 -47.52
CA PHE A 9 9.33 22.80 -46.65
C PHE A 9 10.36 22.30 -45.63
N LEU A 10 10.36 22.89 -44.44
CA LEU A 10 11.09 22.38 -43.27
C LEU A 10 10.36 21.15 -42.73
N LEU A 11 10.86 19.95 -43.06
CA LEU A 11 10.47 18.69 -42.41
C LEU A 11 10.99 18.69 -40.98
N THR A 12 10.18 19.17 -40.04
CA THR A 12 10.41 18.97 -38.61
C THR A 12 10.07 17.53 -38.26
N VAL A 13 11.08 16.71 -38.03
CA VAL A 13 10.93 15.41 -37.37
C VAL A 13 10.55 15.69 -35.91
N SER A 14 9.25 15.74 -35.62
CA SER A 14 8.75 15.78 -34.26
C SER A 14 8.94 14.39 -33.66
N VAL A 15 10.03 14.19 -32.92
CA VAL A 15 10.15 13.05 -32.02
C VAL A 15 9.16 13.29 -30.89
N SER A 16 7.93 12.80 -31.03
CA SER A 16 6.96 12.78 -29.94
C SER A 16 7.45 11.75 -28.93
N VAL A 17 8.27 12.18 -27.98
CA VAL A 17 8.56 11.39 -26.78
C VAL A 17 7.24 11.29 -26.02
N GLY A 18 6.54 10.18 -26.22
CA GLY A 18 5.35 9.82 -25.46
C GLY A 18 5.77 9.53 -24.03
N TYR A 19 5.91 10.56 -23.20
CA TYR A 19 5.95 10.40 -21.76
C TYR A 19 4.53 10.07 -21.30
N THR A 20 4.18 8.79 -21.28
CA THR A 20 3.05 8.34 -20.46
C THR A 20 3.49 8.52 -19.00
N ALA A 21 3.09 9.63 -18.38
CA ALA A 21 3.29 9.83 -16.96
C ALA A 21 2.52 8.75 -16.22
N THR A 22 3.24 7.77 -15.66
CA THR A 22 2.66 6.81 -14.72
C THR A 22 2.14 7.61 -13.53
N ALA A 23 0.86 7.47 -13.15
CA ALA A 23 0.34 8.12 -11.97
C ALA A 23 1.10 7.59 -10.73
N ASP A 24 1.82 8.47 -10.04
CA ASP A 24 2.53 8.16 -8.80
C ASP A 24 1.64 8.44 -7.59
N LEU A 25 1.83 7.67 -6.52
CA LEU A 25 1.12 7.88 -5.25
C LEU A 25 1.54 9.21 -4.63
N THR A 26 0.56 9.97 -4.15
CA THR A 26 0.78 11.21 -3.43
C THR A 26 1.17 10.93 -1.97
N PRO A 27 1.78 11.90 -1.26
CA PRO A 27 2.01 11.76 0.18
C PRO A 27 0.73 11.46 0.98
N GLU A 28 -0.42 12.00 0.55
CA GLU A 28 -1.72 11.73 1.15
C GLU A 28 -2.11 10.26 0.98
N ASP A 29 -1.98 9.69 -0.23
CA ASP A 29 -2.27 8.28 -0.49
C ASP A 29 -1.43 7.35 0.40
N ARG A 30 -0.15 7.70 0.61
CA ARG A 30 0.78 6.94 1.46
C ARG A 30 0.36 6.97 2.92
N GLN A 31 -0.01 8.15 3.43
CA GLN A 31 -0.48 8.32 4.79
C GLN A 31 -1.80 7.56 5.01
N THR A 32 -2.77 7.71 4.10
CA THR A 32 -4.03 6.96 4.16
C THR A 32 -3.80 5.46 4.15
N THR A 33 -2.84 4.97 3.35
CA THR A 33 -2.47 3.54 3.32
C THR A 33 -1.96 3.06 4.68
N GLU A 34 -1.05 3.82 5.31
CA GLU A 34 -0.53 3.50 6.64
C GLU A 34 -1.65 3.48 7.69
N ASP A 35 -2.47 4.52 7.72
CA ASP A 35 -3.52 4.71 8.73
C ASP A 35 -4.59 3.62 8.64
N GLU A 36 -5.12 3.36 7.43
CA GLU A 36 -6.20 2.39 7.23
C GLU A 36 -5.73 0.96 7.50
N PHE A 37 -4.51 0.59 7.10
CA PHE A 37 -4.00 -0.74 7.43
C PHE A 37 -3.73 -0.93 8.92
N ASN A 38 -3.20 0.08 9.60
CA ASN A 38 -3.00 -0.02 11.04
C ASN A 38 -4.32 -0.12 11.80
N LYS A 39 -5.33 0.63 11.39
CA LYS A 39 -6.68 0.56 11.94
C LYS A 39 -7.30 -0.84 11.76
N VAL A 40 -7.21 -1.40 10.56
CA VAL A 40 -7.74 -2.74 10.25
C VAL A 40 -6.95 -3.84 10.98
N ARG A 41 -5.62 -3.71 11.09
CA ARG A 41 -4.77 -4.62 11.86
C ARG A 41 -5.13 -4.63 13.35
N LEU A 42 -5.38 -3.46 13.92
CA LEU A 42 -5.81 -3.35 15.32
C LEU A 42 -7.18 -4.00 15.53
N ALA A 43 -8.15 -3.72 14.66
CA ALA A 43 -9.47 -4.34 14.73
C ALA A 43 -9.38 -5.87 14.67
N TYR A 44 -8.60 -6.40 13.72
CA TYR A 44 -8.36 -7.83 13.58
C TYR A 44 -7.66 -8.43 14.80
N ALA A 45 -6.63 -7.76 15.33
CA ALA A 45 -5.91 -8.21 16.52
C ALA A 45 -6.80 -8.27 17.77
N LYS A 46 -7.75 -7.33 17.91
CA LYS A 46 -8.75 -7.34 19.00
C LYS A 46 -9.72 -8.52 18.86
N VAL A 47 -10.22 -8.79 17.66
CA VAL A 47 -11.18 -9.89 17.40
C VAL A 47 -10.52 -11.26 17.61
N ILE A 48 -9.31 -11.45 17.09
CA ILE A 48 -8.63 -12.75 17.07
C ILE A 48 -7.68 -12.94 18.27
N GLN A 49 -7.56 -11.91 19.11
CA GLN A 49 -6.68 -11.86 20.29
C GLN A 49 -5.21 -12.13 19.90
N ILE A 50 -4.61 -11.24 19.11
CA ILE A 50 -3.20 -11.29 18.71
C ILE A 50 -2.41 -10.29 19.56
N GLY A 51 -1.47 -10.80 20.37
CA GLY A 51 -0.74 -10.00 21.35
C GLY A 51 0.44 -9.22 20.79
N ASN A 52 0.96 -9.60 19.62
CA ASN A 52 2.20 -9.06 19.03
C ASN A 52 2.01 -8.46 17.63
N MET A 53 0.83 -7.90 17.34
CA MET A 53 0.56 -7.24 16.06
C MET A 53 1.37 -5.94 15.97
N HIS A 54 2.28 -5.85 15.01
CA HIS A 54 3.05 -4.62 14.78
C HIS A 54 2.26 -3.58 14.00
N GLU A 55 2.59 -2.32 14.19
CA GLU A 55 2.18 -1.29 13.23
C GLU A 55 2.95 -1.47 11.92
N LEU A 56 2.32 -1.06 10.82
CA LEU A 56 2.96 -0.86 9.54
C LEU A 56 3.40 0.59 9.42
N LYS A 57 4.57 0.80 8.81
CA LYS A 57 5.03 2.08 8.30
C LYS A 57 5.11 2.05 6.80
N TYR A 58 4.79 3.17 6.16
CA TYR A 58 4.93 3.28 4.72
C TYR A 58 6.41 3.24 4.31
N ASP A 59 6.78 2.36 3.37
CA ASP A 59 8.16 2.16 2.92
C ASP A 59 8.29 2.44 1.41
N MET A 60 9.04 3.49 1.09
CA MET A 60 9.27 3.96 -0.27
C MET A 60 10.05 2.94 -1.13
N SER A 61 10.86 2.08 -0.52
CA SER A 61 11.59 1.04 -1.26
C SER A 61 10.65 -0.08 -1.70
N LEU A 62 9.67 -0.43 -0.85
CA LEU A 62 8.59 -1.34 -1.21
C LEU A 62 7.67 -0.73 -2.28
N GLU A 63 7.32 0.56 -2.22
CA GLU A 63 6.57 1.24 -3.30
C GLU A 63 7.33 1.18 -4.63
N LYS A 64 8.62 1.53 -4.63
CA LYS A 64 9.44 1.48 -5.85
C LYS A 64 9.50 0.06 -6.43
N LYS A 65 9.57 -0.95 -5.57
CA LYS A 65 9.56 -2.36 -5.98
C LYS A 65 8.20 -2.78 -6.52
N ALA A 66 7.11 -2.41 -5.87
CA ALA A 66 5.75 -2.61 -6.36
C ALA A 66 5.58 -1.99 -7.76
N LYS A 67 6.08 -0.76 -7.96
CA LYS A 67 6.05 -0.08 -9.27
C LYS A 67 6.83 -0.83 -10.35
N SER A 68 7.95 -1.46 -10.01
CA SER A 68 8.70 -2.29 -10.97
C SER A 68 7.96 -3.56 -11.40
N MET A 69 6.95 -3.98 -10.62
CA MET A 69 6.16 -5.19 -10.84
C MET A 69 4.73 -4.90 -11.35
N SER A 70 4.33 -3.63 -11.43
CA SER A 70 2.96 -3.20 -11.73
C SER A 70 2.52 -3.48 -13.18
N SER A 71 3.43 -3.98 -14.01
CA SER A 71 3.20 -4.56 -15.35
C SER A 71 2.97 -6.07 -15.30
N CYS A 72 2.23 -6.54 -14.29
CA CYS A 72 1.80 -7.94 -14.14
C CYS A 72 2.93 -8.97 -13.88
N ASN A 73 4.11 -8.52 -13.44
CA ASN A 73 5.26 -9.38 -13.13
C ASN A 73 5.33 -9.69 -11.64
N LEU A 74 4.31 -10.40 -11.17
CA LEU A 74 4.01 -10.56 -9.75
C LEU A 74 4.75 -11.76 -9.17
N VAL A 75 5.71 -11.49 -8.30
CA VAL A 75 6.50 -12.49 -7.61
C VAL A 75 6.60 -12.11 -6.14
N ASN A 76 6.40 -13.07 -5.23
CA ASN A 76 6.95 -12.91 -3.88
C ASN A 76 8.47 -12.96 -3.97
N GLY A 77 9.15 -12.35 -3.02
CA GLY A 77 10.60 -12.46 -2.96
C GLY A 77 11.13 -12.37 -1.56
N ASP A 78 12.44 -12.45 -1.44
CA ASP A 78 13.08 -12.37 -0.14
C ASP A 78 12.78 -11.00 0.49
N GLY A 79 12.29 -11.04 1.72
CA GLY A 79 11.94 -9.84 2.48
C GLY A 79 10.51 -9.28 2.29
N TYR A 80 9.63 -9.90 1.50
CA TYR A 80 8.27 -9.37 1.31
C TYR A 80 7.24 -10.38 0.79
N MET A 81 5.96 -10.10 1.05
CA MET A 81 4.79 -10.71 0.42
C MET A 81 4.05 -9.66 -0.43
N HIS A 82 3.32 -10.08 -1.46
CA HIS A 82 2.44 -9.19 -2.24
C HIS A 82 0.96 -9.44 -1.96
N PHE A 83 0.14 -8.41 -2.16
CA PHE A 83 -1.32 -8.48 -2.17
C PHE A 83 -1.90 -7.34 -3.02
N TYR A 84 -3.19 -7.40 -3.33
CA TYR A 84 -3.86 -6.45 -4.21
C TYR A 84 -5.03 -5.76 -3.52
N LEU A 85 -5.32 -4.53 -3.93
CA LEU A 85 -6.53 -3.82 -3.55
C LEU A 85 -7.23 -3.26 -4.77
N GLU A 86 -8.53 -3.51 -4.82
CA GLU A 86 -9.44 -2.80 -5.71
C GLU A 86 -9.93 -1.53 -4.99
N PRO A 87 -9.63 -0.32 -5.51
CA PRO A 87 -10.10 0.92 -4.90
C PRO A 87 -11.64 0.95 -4.78
N GLY A 88 -12.14 1.41 -3.63
CA GLY A 88 -13.58 1.54 -3.37
C GLY A 88 -14.32 0.23 -3.12
N ARG A 89 -13.61 -0.91 -2.98
CA ARG A 89 -14.23 -2.18 -2.59
C ARG A 89 -14.69 -2.12 -1.14
N ASP A 90 -15.92 -2.58 -0.88
CA ASP A 90 -16.49 -2.65 0.47
C ASP A 90 -15.64 -3.59 1.34
N PRO A 91 -15.02 -3.11 2.44
CA PRO A 91 -14.20 -3.94 3.30
C PRO A 91 -14.93 -5.12 3.95
N LYS A 92 -16.27 -5.13 3.97
CA LYS A 92 -17.07 -6.27 4.43
C LYS A 92 -17.11 -7.42 3.42
N THR A 93 -16.81 -7.14 2.16
CA THR A 93 -16.77 -8.12 1.05
C THR A 93 -15.40 -8.76 0.88
N ILE A 94 -14.42 -8.27 1.64
CA ILE A 94 -13.04 -8.72 1.59
C ILE A 94 -12.90 -10.00 2.40
N SER A 95 -12.50 -11.09 1.74
CA SER A 95 -12.16 -12.32 2.47
C SER A 95 -10.86 -12.11 3.26
N PRO A 96 -10.79 -12.56 4.54
CA PRO A 96 -9.54 -12.57 5.30
C PRO A 96 -8.38 -13.31 4.59
N THR A 97 -8.69 -14.22 3.66
CA THR A 97 -7.67 -14.91 2.86
C THR A 97 -7.02 -14.03 1.80
N GLU A 98 -7.75 -13.04 1.25
CA GLU A 98 -7.26 -12.13 0.19
C GLU A 98 -6.26 -11.11 0.75
N TYR A 99 -6.44 -10.72 2.02
CA TYR A 99 -5.57 -9.77 2.74
C TYR A 99 -4.75 -10.43 3.84
N LYS A 100 -4.57 -11.75 3.75
CA LYS A 100 -3.80 -12.51 4.72
C LYS A 100 -2.41 -11.91 4.98
N PRO A 101 -1.66 -11.39 3.98
CA PRO A 101 -0.38 -10.72 4.23
C PRO A 101 -0.50 -9.52 5.16
N VAL A 102 -1.57 -8.71 5.04
CA VAL A 102 -1.84 -7.54 5.89
C VAL A 102 -2.07 -7.92 7.35
N PHE A 103 -2.51 -9.15 7.63
CA PHE A 103 -2.75 -9.63 8.98
C PHE A 103 -1.58 -10.41 9.60
N GLU A 104 -0.45 -10.51 8.90
CA GLU A 104 0.76 -11.12 9.44
C GLU A 104 1.35 -10.22 10.54
N PRO A 105 1.39 -10.67 11.82
CA PRO A 105 1.70 -9.80 12.94
C PRO A 105 3.11 -9.22 12.94
N LEU A 106 4.06 -9.91 12.31
CA LEU A 106 5.47 -9.50 12.30
C LEU A 106 5.82 -8.58 11.12
N GLN A 107 4.89 -8.32 10.21
CA GLN A 107 5.11 -7.28 9.20
C GLN A 107 5.11 -5.90 9.84
N THR A 108 6.04 -5.05 9.39
CA THR A 108 6.25 -3.69 9.90
C THR A 108 6.27 -2.63 8.81
N LYS A 109 6.25 -3.03 7.53
CA LYS A 109 6.40 -2.12 6.38
C LYS A 109 5.43 -2.46 5.27
N VAL A 110 4.92 -1.44 4.60
CA VAL A 110 4.06 -1.57 3.41
C VAL A 110 4.42 -0.53 2.35
N GLY A 111 4.35 -0.88 1.08
CA GLY A 111 4.46 0.08 -0.02
C GLY A 111 3.68 -0.40 -1.24
N CYS A 112 3.02 0.53 -1.92
CA CYS A 112 2.04 0.21 -2.97
C CYS A 112 2.37 0.92 -4.28
N ALA A 113 1.81 0.42 -5.38
CA ALA A 113 1.86 1.06 -6.69
C ALA A 113 0.57 0.81 -7.47
N ILE A 114 0.23 1.76 -8.34
CA ILE A 114 -0.92 1.63 -9.24
C ILE A 114 -0.54 0.71 -10.40
N ILE A 115 -1.37 -0.31 -10.63
CA ILE A 115 -1.31 -1.19 -11.79
C ILE A 115 -1.64 -0.37 -13.04
N GLN A 116 -0.72 -0.38 -14.01
CA GLN A 116 -0.84 0.47 -15.20
C GLN A 116 -1.70 -0.18 -16.29
N ASP A 117 -1.63 -1.50 -16.40
CA ASP A 117 -2.31 -2.29 -17.43
C ASP A 117 -3.14 -3.40 -16.81
N ASN A 118 -4.19 -3.86 -17.50
CA ASN A 118 -4.96 -5.01 -17.03
C ASN A 118 -4.07 -6.25 -16.96
N CYS A 119 -4.11 -6.93 -15.82
CA CYS A 119 -3.41 -8.19 -15.57
C CYS A 119 -4.42 -9.34 -15.57
N ASP A 120 -4.93 -9.68 -16.76
CA ASP A 120 -6.05 -10.61 -16.93
C ASP A 120 -5.82 -11.98 -16.27
N LYS A 121 -4.59 -12.50 -16.33
CA LYS A 121 -4.23 -13.80 -15.72
C LYS A 121 -4.34 -13.78 -14.20
N GLN A 122 -4.21 -12.62 -13.60
CA GLN A 122 -4.24 -12.40 -12.16
C GLN A 122 -5.54 -11.74 -11.70
N GLY A 123 -6.45 -11.44 -12.63
CA GLY A 123 -7.75 -10.83 -12.34
C GLY A 123 -7.69 -9.38 -11.90
N MET A 124 -6.60 -8.67 -12.17
CA MET A 124 -6.40 -7.28 -11.73
C MET A 124 -6.56 -6.31 -12.90
N LYS A 125 -7.02 -5.10 -12.60
CA LYS A 125 -7.33 -4.07 -13.58
C LYS A 125 -6.38 -2.89 -13.47
N ALA A 126 -6.23 -2.16 -14.56
CA ALA A 126 -5.59 -0.86 -14.53
C ALA A 126 -6.30 0.03 -13.50
N GLY A 127 -5.53 0.66 -12.61
CA GLY A 127 -6.05 1.45 -11.49
C GLY A 127 -6.13 0.69 -10.15
N ASP A 128 -6.01 -0.64 -10.14
CA ASP A 128 -5.87 -1.40 -8.90
C ASP A 128 -4.50 -1.13 -8.24
N PHE A 129 -4.40 -1.37 -6.94
CA PHE A 129 -3.14 -1.25 -6.21
C PHE A 129 -2.47 -2.63 -6.06
N LEU A 130 -1.20 -2.71 -6.46
CA LEU A 130 -0.28 -3.77 -6.04
C LEU A 130 0.49 -3.28 -4.82
N CYS A 131 0.39 -3.99 -3.70
CA CYS A 131 1.11 -3.67 -2.47
C CYS A 131 2.07 -4.78 -2.08
N LEU A 132 3.22 -4.38 -1.56
CA LEU A 132 4.21 -5.27 -0.94
C LEU A 132 4.24 -5.00 0.56
N ILE A 133 4.35 -6.05 1.35
CA ILE A 133 4.41 -5.99 2.81
C ILE A 133 5.60 -6.81 3.31
N GLY A 134 6.38 -6.24 4.24
CA GLY A 134 7.64 -6.81 4.72
C GLY A 134 7.87 -6.58 6.21
N PRO A 135 8.91 -7.22 6.80
CA PRO A 135 10.06 -7.83 6.13
C PRO A 135 9.97 -9.35 5.90
N HIS A 136 8.86 -10.00 6.21
CA HIS A 136 8.76 -11.46 6.14
C HIS A 136 8.12 -11.93 4.83
N SER A 137 8.64 -13.02 4.27
CA SER A 137 8.09 -13.70 3.09
C SER A 137 7.20 -14.90 3.46
N SER A 138 7.03 -15.18 4.76
CA SER A 138 6.29 -16.31 5.30
C SER A 138 5.43 -15.90 6.49
N TYR A 139 4.41 -16.69 6.78
CA TYR A 139 3.53 -16.47 7.93
C TYR A 139 4.16 -16.96 9.23
N SER A 140 4.02 -16.17 10.29
CA SER A 140 4.48 -16.54 11.63
C SER A 140 3.40 -17.30 12.40
N VAL A 141 3.82 -17.95 13.50
CA VAL A 141 2.87 -18.48 14.47
C VAL A 141 2.26 -17.32 15.25
N LEU A 142 0.93 -17.20 15.18
CA LEU A 142 0.19 -16.16 15.89
C LEU A 142 0.39 -16.29 17.40
N LYS A 143 0.82 -15.22 18.07
CA LYS A 143 0.89 -15.20 19.52
C LYS A 143 -0.43 -14.70 20.11
N LYS A 144 -1.12 -15.55 20.86
CA LYS A 144 -2.43 -15.27 21.43
C LYS A 144 -2.33 -14.38 22.67
N GLY A 145 -3.09 -13.29 22.70
CA GLY A 145 -3.16 -12.39 23.85
C GLY A 145 -3.83 -11.06 23.50
N GLN A 146 -4.04 -10.22 24.51
CA GLN A 146 -4.52 -8.86 24.27
C GLN A 146 -3.50 -8.08 23.42
N PRO A 147 -3.95 -7.28 22.44
CA PRO A 147 -3.07 -6.47 21.61
C PRO A 147 -2.07 -5.67 22.43
N GLY A 148 -0.80 -5.74 22.03
CA GLY A 148 0.28 -4.98 22.65
C GLY A 148 0.92 -5.62 23.88
N LEU A 149 0.35 -6.70 24.45
CA LEU A 149 0.92 -7.35 25.64
C LEU A 149 2.13 -8.26 25.33
N GLN A 150 2.31 -8.64 24.07
CA GLN A 150 3.38 -9.53 23.65
C GLN A 150 4.31 -8.85 22.65
N CYS A 151 4.34 -7.52 22.68
CA CYS A 151 5.34 -6.77 21.94
C CYS A 151 6.74 -7.11 22.45
N PRO A 152 7.71 -7.35 21.55
CA PRO A 152 9.11 -7.51 21.95
C PRO A 152 9.69 -6.20 22.51
N GLY A 153 9.12 -5.05 22.14
CA GLY A 153 9.52 -3.73 22.60
C GLY A 153 8.31 -2.86 22.97
N ALA A 154 8.36 -1.58 22.59
CA ALA A 154 7.30 -0.64 22.86
C ALA A 154 6.03 -0.93 22.02
N LYS A 155 4.95 -0.25 22.39
CA LYS A 155 3.71 -0.19 21.64
C LYS A 155 3.32 1.27 21.42
N ASN A 156 2.62 1.54 20.32
CA ASN A 156 2.06 2.85 20.05
C ASN A 156 0.80 3.12 20.90
N ALA A 157 0.26 4.33 20.80
CA ALA A 157 -0.91 4.76 21.58
C ALA A 157 -2.15 3.86 21.36
N ASP A 158 -2.26 3.26 20.18
CA ASP A 158 -3.37 2.39 19.79
C ASP A 158 -3.20 0.93 20.25
N GLY A 159 -2.01 0.59 20.76
CA GLY A 159 -1.69 -0.74 21.29
C GLY A 159 -1.07 -1.71 20.28
N LEU A 160 -0.65 -1.24 19.10
CA LEU A 160 0.17 -2.02 18.16
C LEU A 160 1.66 -1.95 18.55
N CYS A 161 2.40 -3.01 18.29
CA CYS A 161 3.84 -3.05 18.57
C CYS A 161 4.61 -2.16 17.61
N THR A 162 5.58 -1.40 18.12
CA THR A 162 6.46 -0.61 17.27
C THR A 162 7.63 -1.47 16.80
N SER A 163 8.06 -1.30 15.54
CA SER A 163 9.36 -1.81 15.11
C SER A 163 10.42 -1.01 15.86
N GLY A 164 11.20 -1.66 16.72
CA GLY A 164 12.08 -0.99 17.68
C GLY A 164 13.14 -0.08 17.03
N ASP A 165 12.76 1.16 16.76
CA ASP A 165 13.60 2.34 16.74
C ASP A 165 13.00 3.30 17.78
N SER A 166 13.61 3.34 18.96
CA SER A 166 13.23 4.23 20.04
C SER A 166 13.40 5.70 19.61
N GLY A 167 12.28 6.38 19.36
CA GLY A 167 12.25 7.81 19.00
C GLY A 167 10.93 8.47 19.42
N SER A 168 11.04 9.30 20.45
CA SER A 168 10.09 10.30 20.97
C SER A 168 9.05 10.85 19.97
N GLY A 169 7.78 11.00 20.41
CA GLY A 169 6.87 11.96 19.79
C GLY A 169 5.37 11.68 19.93
N ASP A 170 4.78 12.34 20.92
CA ASP A 170 3.48 13.01 20.90
C ASP A 170 2.17 12.23 20.71
N ALA A 171 1.29 12.46 21.70
CA ALA A 171 -0.05 11.93 21.80
C ALA A 171 -0.98 12.50 20.72
N ALA A 172 -1.43 11.65 19.80
CA ALA A 172 -2.65 11.86 19.03
C ALA A 172 -3.84 11.21 19.76
N LYS A 173 -4.97 11.92 19.74
CA LYS A 173 -6.12 11.70 20.62
C LYS A 173 -6.94 10.47 20.22
N SER A 174 -7.28 9.71 21.26
CA SER A 174 -8.27 8.64 21.29
C SER A 174 -9.62 9.08 20.71
N GLY A 175 -10.09 8.34 19.70
CA GLY A 175 -11.46 8.35 19.22
C GLY A 175 -11.95 6.92 19.08
N THR A 176 -12.59 6.40 20.14
CA THR A 176 -13.34 5.14 20.11
C THR A 176 -14.65 5.36 19.37
N ASP A 177 -14.77 4.86 18.14
CA ASP A 177 -16.04 4.36 17.60
C ASP A 177 -15.80 3.25 16.57
N VAL A 178 -16.48 2.12 16.76
CA VAL A 178 -16.41 0.92 15.93
C VAL A 178 -17.49 1.05 14.85
N SER A 179 -17.24 1.90 13.87
CA SER A 179 -18.21 2.16 12.80
C SER A 179 -17.60 2.75 11.51
N TYR A 180 -16.35 2.43 11.14
CA TYR A 180 -15.76 2.98 9.90
C TYR A 180 -14.94 1.95 9.11
N LEU A 181 -15.63 1.28 8.19
CA LEU A 181 -15.07 0.53 7.06
C LEU A 181 -15.56 1.17 5.74
N GLY A 182 -15.48 2.51 5.61
CA GLY A 182 -16.22 3.22 4.57
C GLY A 182 -15.55 4.47 3.99
N SER A 183 -14.22 4.54 3.93
CA SER A 183 -13.55 5.75 3.39
C SER A 183 -12.31 5.43 2.56
N LEU A 184 -12.47 4.58 1.55
CA LEU A 184 -11.58 4.54 0.38
C LEU A 184 -12.32 5.17 -0.81
N GLU A 185 -12.66 6.45 -0.71
CA GLU A 185 -13.16 7.25 -1.84
C GLU A 185 -12.04 8.16 -2.34
N ILE A 186 -11.11 7.61 -3.12
CA ILE A 186 -10.21 8.42 -3.94
C ILE A 186 -11.05 8.93 -5.13
N ARG A 187 -11.20 10.25 -5.20
CA ARG A 187 -11.99 10.95 -6.22
C ARG A 187 -11.61 10.50 -7.63
N LYS A 188 -12.59 9.96 -8.37
CA LYS A 188 -12.56 9.88 -9.83
C LYS A 188 -12.27 11.30 -10.38
N ARG A 189 -11.18 11.44 -11.14
CA ARG A 189 -11.05 12.52 -12.12
C ARG A 189 -11.56 12.03 -13.46
#